data_AF-A0A4Q6FYH3-F1
#
_entry.id   AF-A0A4Q6FYH3-F1
#
_cell.length_a   1.000
_cell.length_b   1.000
_cell.length_c   1.000
_cell.angle_alpha   90.00
_cell.angle_beta   90.00
_cell.angle_gamma   90.00
#
_symmetry.space_group_name_H-M   'P 1'
#
loop_
_entity.id
_entity.type
_entity.pdbx_description
1 polymer ?
#
loop_
_entity_poly.entity_id
_entity_poly.type
_entity_poly.pdbx_seq_one_letter_code
_entity_poly.pdbx_strand_id
1 'polypeptide(L)'
;MKKDLDTKAVDFDPFLRHGELERTAPATEGQSEMWTSIVMSPEANLAYNESISVNLSAPLDLGRLQSAADRLVATHDALRMSFSPMGRTLHVSTENRCPIATHDFSSESKDSQIQKWEALRRAATQTPFALDQAPLFRLVYVQISQSEYRLILSAHHLVTDGWSMAVILTDLAKAYSEGKLVPAPSFAEYALKEKREIHHDTSARDYWTQLFIDGGTILEMPHVGQRPAVRGFQSLRADKEIPQALVKGLKEVSRRYRSSYVAVQLAAFAVLLGRLCQQEDIAIGMPSAGQSSSGQDRLVLTSRNQAVRLSLNASIIPACLMPTA
;
A
#
# COMPACT_ATOMS: atom_id res chain seq x y z
N MET A 1 34.84 28.85 26.02
CA MET A 1 34.28 27.61 26.62
C MET A 1 33.49 26.87 25.55
N LYS A 2 34.11 25.94 24.82
CA LYS A 2 33.37 24.92 24.08
C LYS A 2 32.92 23.90 25.13
N LYS A 3 31.62 23.89 25.46
CA LYS A 3 31.04 22.77 26.22
C LYS A 3 30.85 21.66 25.20
N ASP A 4 31.70 20.65 25.25
CA ASP A 4 31.42 19.38 24.59
C ASP A 4 30.15 18.82 25.24
N LEU A 5 29.05 18.93 24.51
CA LEU A 5 27.80 18.29 24.88
C LEU A 5 27.98 16.81 24.57
N ASP A 6 28.21 16.03 25.62
CA ASP A 6 28.22 14.57 25.56
C ASP A 6 26.77 14.09 25.35
N THR A 7 26.32 14.11 24.10
CA THR A 7 25.00 13.59 23.73
C THR A 7 25.12 12.09 23.52
N LYS A 8 24.78 11.33 24.56
CA LYS A 8 24.44 9.91 24.40
C LYS A 8 23.10 9.79 23.68
N ALA A 9 23.07 9.01 22.60
CA ALA A 9 21.82 8.59 21.99
C ALA A 9 21.01 7.82 23.06
N VAL A 10 19.79 8.28 23.31
CA VAL A 10 18.81 7.58 24.13
C VAL A 10 17.85 6.86 23.19
N ASP A 11 17.49 5.62 23.53
CA ASP A 11 16.52 4.82 22.76
C ASP A 11 15.07 5.32 22.88
N PHE A 12 14.86 6.45 23.58
CA PHE A 12 13.55 7.09 23.74
C PHE A 12 13.64 8.59 23.41
N ASP A 13 12.66 9.11 22.67
CA ASP A 13 12.54 10.54 22.37
C ASP A 13 11.65 11.21 23.43
N PRO A 14 12.19 12.11 24.29
CA PRO A 14 11.43 12.77 25.35
C PRO A 14 10.37 13.77 24.84
N PHE A 15 10.33 14.05 23.54
CA PHE A 15 9.32 14.89 22.90
C PHE A 15 8.20 14.07 22.24
N LEU A 16 8.25 12.74 22.32
CA LEU A 16 7.13 11.91 21.92
C LEU A 16 5.93 12.20 22.79
N ARG A 17 4.84 12.59 22.14
CA ARG A 17 3.62 12.95 22.85
C ARG A 17 2.99 11.77 23.59
N HIS A 18 3.24 10.51 23.20
CA HIS A 18 2.58 9.35 23.79
C HIS A 18 3.39 8.04 23.76
N GLY A 19 3.33 7.30 24.88
CA GLY A 19 3.67 5.87 25.00
C GLY A 19 5.16 5.54 25.21
N GLU A 20 5.43 4.43 25.90
CA GLU A 20 6.77 3.85 25.92
C GLU A 20 7.08 3.25 24.54
N LEU A 21 8.25 3.55 24.00
CA LEU A 21 8.72 2.95 22.76
C LEU A 21 9.42 1.62 23.02
N GLU A 22 9.16 0.64 22.16
CA GLU A 22 9.93 -0.59 22.11
C GLU A 22 11.24 -0.37 21.34
N ARG A 23 11.18 0.41 20.25
CA ARG A 23 12.30 0.59 19.32
C ARG A 23 12.13 1.83 18.44
N THR A 24 13.25 2.33 17.93
CA THR A 24 13.27 3.26 16.79
C THR A 24 14.12 2.71 15.65
N ALA A 25 13.81 3.13 14.42
CA ALA A 25 14.61 2.83 13.24
C ALA A 25 14.55 4.00 12.25
N PRO A 26 15.52 4.13 11.33
CA PRO A 26 15.41 5.09 10.23
C PRO A 26 14.24 4.71 9.32
N ALA A 27 13.54 5.71 8.78
CA ALA A 27 12.59 5.46 7.70
C ALA A 27 13.34 4.93 6.47
N THR A 28 12.72 3.98 5.77
CA THR A 28 13.20 3.47 4.49
C THR A 28 13.10 4.55 3.40
N GLU A 29 13.76 4.33 2.26
CA GLU A 29 13.70 5.27 1.13
C GLU A 29 12.26 5.40 0.61
N GLY A 30 11.54 4.29 0.44
CA GLY A 30 10.13 4.31 0.03
C GLY A 30 9.21 5.02 1.03
N GLN A 31 9.45 4.89 2.34
CA GLN A 31 8.72 5.67 3.34
C GLN A 31 9.05 7.17 3.26
N SER A 32 10.32 7.51 3.00
CA SER A 32 10.75 8.90 2.84
C SER A 32 10.11 9.56 1.61
N GLU A 33 10.02 8.85 0.48
CA GLU A 33 9.33 9.32 -0.73
C GLU A 33 7.84 9.61 -0.50
N MET A 34 7.16 8.69 0.19
CA MET A 34 5.75 8.90 0.58
C MET A 34 5.62 10.10 1.52
N TRP A 35 6.51 10.23 2.50
CA TRP A 35 6.50 11.36 3.43
C TRP A 35 6.71 12.70 2.73
N THR A 36 7.63 12.76 1.75
CA THR A 36 7.81 13.96 0.93
C THR A 36 6.53 14.34 0.20
N SER A 37 5.80 13.36 -0.36
CA SER A 37 4.51 13.61 -1.00
C SER A 37 3.46 14.17 -0.03
N ILE A 38 3.43 13.67 1.21
CA ILE A 38 2.55 14.15 2.29
C ILE A 38 2.87 15.59 2.70
N VAL A 39 4.16 15.95 2.78
CA VAL A 39 4.57 17.33 3.11
C VAL A 39 4.23 18.29 1.97
N MET A 40 4.30 17.85 0.72
CA MET A 40 3.95 18.68 -0.45
C MET A 40 2.45 18.92 -0.58
N SER A 41 1.61 17.96 -0.18
CA SER A 41 0.16 18.04 -0.28
C SER A 41 -0.49 17.23 0.84
N PRO A 42 -1.24 17.87 1.76
CA PRO A 42 -1.98 17.16 2.81
C PRO A 42 -2.94 16.09 2.26
N GLU A 43 -3.46 16.29 1.05
CA GLU A 43 -4.33 15.34 0.36
C GLU A 43 -3.61 14.01 0.05
N ALA A 44 -2.28 14.01 -0.06
CA ALA A 44 -1.50 12.80 -0.28
C ALA A 44 -1.62 11.83 0.92
N ASN A 45 -1.74 12.34 2.15
CA ASN A 45 -1.95 11.49 3.34
C ASN A 45 -3.21 10.62 3.17
N LEU A 46 -4.28 11.17 2.62
CA LEU A 46 -5.50 10.41 2.32
C LEU A 46 -5.30 9.42 1.17
N ALA A 47 -4.52 9.81 0.16
CA ALA A 47 -4.27 8.97 -1.01
C ALA A 47 -3.45 7.70 -0.68
N TYR A 48 -2.69 7.72 0.41
CA TYR A 48 -1.95 6.57 0.91
C TYR A 48 -2.73 5.73 1.92
N ASN A 49 -4.02 5.99 2.14
CA ASN A 49 -4.85 5.08 2.92
C ASN A 49 -5.30 3.89 2.07
N GLU A 50 -4.94 2.69 2.50
CA GLU A 50 -5.39 1.45 1.89
C GLU A 50 -6.52 0.84 2.72
N SER A 51 -7.47 0.18 2.06
CA SER A 51 -8.48 -0.62 2.76
C SER A 51 -8.86 -1.87 1.98
N ILE A 52 -9.20 -2.91 2.75
CA ILE A 52 -9.85 -4.12 2.25
C ILE A 52 -11.15 -4.33 3.01
N SER A 53 -12.16 -4.86 2.32
CA SER A 53 -13.43 -5.26 2.92
C SER A 53 -13.66 -6.74 2.71
N VAL A 54 -14.05 -7.44 3.77
CA VAL A 54 -14.30 -8.88 3.79
C VAL A 54 -15.76 -9.11 4.11
N ASN A 55 -16.42 -9.91 3.26
CA ASN A 55 -17.76 -10.41 3.55
C ASN A 55 -17.66 -11.67 4.39
N LEU A 56 -18.44 -11.74 5.46
CA LEU A 56 -18.46 -12.84 6.41
C LEU A 56 -19.79 -13.56 6.32
N SER A 57 -19.75 -14.89 6.29
CA SER A 57 -20.94 -15.75 6.22
C SER A 57 -21.63 -15.98 7.57
N ALA A 58 -21.01 -15.54 8.66
CA ALA A 58 -21.47 -15.73 10.03
C ALA A 58 -20.94 -14.59 10.94
N PRO A 59 -21.60 -14.32 12.08
CA PRO A 59 -21.08 -13.37 13.05
C PRO A 59 -19.75 -13.86 13.65
N LEU A 60 -18.91 -12.91 14.05
CA LEU A 60 -17.70 -13.20 14.81
C LEU A 60 -17.95 -12.98 16.31
N ASP A 61 -17.44 -13.88 17.15
CA ASP A 61 -17.20 -13.60 18.57
C ASP A 61 -16.25 -12.39 18.72
N LEU A 62 -16.78 -11.27 19.22
CA LEU A 62 -16.03 -10.01 19.32
C LEU A 62 -14.89 -10.07 20.35
N GLY A 63 -15.00 -10.88 21.40
CA GLY A 63 -13.93 -11.05 22.38
C GLY A 63 -12.74 -11.82 21.79
N ARG A 64 -13.03 -12.86 21.01
CA ARG A 64 -12.02 -13.57 20.22
C ARG A 64 -11.41 -12.69 19.14
N LEU A 65 -12.23 -11.87 18.47
CA LEU A 65 -11.75 -10.95 17.45
C LEU A 65 -10.83 -9.87 18.04
N GLN A 66 -11.19 -9.30 19.19
CA GLN A 66 -10.34 -8.34 19.91
C GLN A 66 -9.01 -8.98 20.30
N SER A 67 -9.03 -10.18 20.87
CA SER A 67 -7.82 -10.92 21.24
C SER A 67 -6.94 -11.24 20.03
N ALA A 68 -7.56 -11.56 18.89
CA ALA A 68 -6.86 -11.83 17.64
C ALA A 68 -6.22 -10.56 17.06
N ALA A 69 -6.92 -9.42 17.10
CA ALA A 69 -6.42 -8.14 16.63
C ALA A 69 -5.25 -7.62 17.48
N ASP A 70 -5.34 -7.74 18.82
CA ASP A 70 -4.25 -7.37 19.72
C ASP A 70 -3.01 -8.24 19.47
N ARG A 71 -3.20 -9.55 19.26
CA ARG A 71 -2.11 -10.48 18.94
C ARG A 71 -1.48 -10.19 17.57
N LEU A 72 -2.29 -9.84 16.58
CA LEU A 72 -1.82 -9.46 15.24
C LEU A 72 -0.88 -8.25 15.35
N VAL A 73 -1.31 -7.19 16.03
CA VAL A 73 -0.52 -5.97 16.22
C VAL A 73 0.73 -6.22 17.07
N ALA A 74 0.65 -7.10 18.07
CA ALA A 74 1.83 -7.54 18.82
C ALA A 74 2.85 -8.30 17.95
N THR A 75 2.37 -9.09 16.98
CA THR A 75 3.21 -9.95 16.12
C THR A 75 3.90 -9.16 15.02
N HIS A 76 3.25 -8.13 14.48
CA HIS A 76 3.74 -7.32 13.35
C HIS A 76 4.03 -5.89 13.82
N ASP A 77 5.29 -5.62 14.15
CA ASP A 77 5.76 -4.32 14.65
C ASP A 77 5.41 -3.14 13.74
N ALA A 78 5.35 -3.37 12.42
CA ALA A 78 4.88 -2.40 11.43
C ALA A 78 3.52 -1.77 11.80
N LEU A 79 2.59 -2.54 12.35
CA LEU A 79 1.26 -2.05 12.74
C LEU A 79 1.26 -1.16 13.98
N ARG A 80 2.37 -1.16 14.74
CA ARG A 80 2.60 -0.33 15.94
C ARG A 80 3.46 0.89 15.65
N MET A 81 3.76 1.13 14.37
CA MET A 81 4.62 2.23 13.97
C MET A 81 3.89 3.56 13.94
N SER A 82 4.61 4.59 14.36
CA SER A 82 4.38 6.00 14.02
C SER A 82 5.68 6.63 13.53
N PHE A 83 5.64 7.91 13.17
CA PHE A 83 6.77 8.62 12.57
C PHE A 83 7.11 9.90 13.34
N SER A 84 8.39 10.24 13.35
CA SER A 84 8.83 11.56 13.81
C SER A 84 8.22 12.68 12.95
N PRO A 85 8.13 13.93 13.43
CA PRO A 85 7.51 15.02 12.69
C PRO A 85 8.09 15.26 11.29
N MET A 86 9.35 14.86 11.06
CA MET A 86 10.04 14.98 9.76
C MET A 86 10.01 13.68 8.94
N GLY A 87 9.37 12.62 9.43
CA GLY A 87 9.24 11.33 8.73
C GLY A 87 10.55 10.56 8.60
N ARG A 88 11.61 10.97 9.31
CA ARG A 88 12.95 10.38 9.18
C ARG A 88 13.19 9.16 10.07
N THR A 89 12.39 9.05 11.12
CA THR A 89 12.50 8.01 12.14
C THR A 89 11.14 7.39 12.30
N LEU A 90 11.08 6.06 12.22
CA LEU A 90 9.93 5.30 12.65
C LEU A 90 10.06 4.97 14.14
N HIS A 91 8.94 4.97 14.84
CA HIS A 91 8.83 4.68 16.26
C HIS A 91 7.90 3.49 16.44
N VAL A 92 8.35 2.43 17.11
CA VAL A 92 7.53 1.25 17.41
C VAL A 92 7.02 1.38 18.85
N SER A 93 5.71 1.48 19.02
CA SER A 93 5.06 1.58 20.34
C SER A 93 5.05 0.25 21.08
N THR A 94 5.26 0.22 22.41
CA THR A 94 5.04 -0.98 23.25
C THR A 94 3.56 -1.39 23.36
N GLU A 95 2.63 -0.49 23.03
CA GLU A 95 1.19 -0.75 23.04
C GLU A 95 0.81 -1.72 21.92
N ASN A 96 0.16 -2.82 22.29
CA ASN A 96 -0.28 -3.87 21.36
C ASN A 96 -1.80 -3.89 21.13
N ARG A 97 -2.50 -2.85 21.58
CA ARG A 97 -3.97 -2.78 21.47
C ARG A 97 -4.39 -2.35 20.08
N CYS A 98 -5.33 -3.08 19.51
CA CYS A 98 -5.99 -2.76 18.25
C CYS A 98 -7.50 -2.59 18.49
N PRO A 99 -7.97 -1.38 18.84
CA PRO A 99 -9.40 -1.15 19.04
C PRO A 99 -10.21 -1.50 17.80
N ILE A 100 -11.35 -2.17 18.01
CA ILE A 100 -12.28 -2.53 16.94
C ILE A 100 -13.51 -1.63 17.03
N ALA A 101 -13.77 -0.85 15.99
CA ALA A 101 -15.02 -0.12 15.87
C ALA A 101 -16.13 -1.08 15.45
N THR A 102 -17.26 -1.06 16.15
CA THR A 102 -18.40 -1.93 15.87
C THR A 102 -19.61 -1.12 15.43
N HIS A 103 -20.26 -1.53 14.34
CA HIS A 103 -21.51 -0.94 13.86
C HIS A 103 -22.58 -2.01 13.67
N ASP A 104 -23.81 -1.69 14.06
CA ASP A 104 -24.98 -2.53 13.82
C ASP A 104 -25.99 -1.74 12.98
N PHE A 105 -26.25 -2.22 11.76
CA PHE A 105 -27.23 -1.70 10.83
C PHE A 105 -28.40 -2.68 10.61
N SER A 106 -28.50 -3.73 11.42
CA SER A 106 -29.50 -4.78 11.23
C SER A 106 -30.95 -4.30 11.40
N SER A 107 -31.15 -3.21 12.15
CA SER A 107 -32.46 -2.56 12.32
C SER A 107 -32.79 -1.50 11.26
N GLU A 108 -31.88 -1.24 10.33
CA GLU A 108 -32.03 -0.20 9.30
C GLU A 108 -32.82 -0.71 8.08
N SER A 109 -33.40 0.21 7.30
CA SER A 109 -33.95 -0.13 5.99
C SER A 109 -32.84 -0.57 5.03
N LYS A 110 -33.16 -1.37 4.00
CA LYS A 110 -32.17 -1.83 3.02
C LYS A 110 -31.40 -0.68 2.35
N ASP A 111 -32.10 0.40 2.00
CA ASP A 111 -31.47 1.58 1.38
C ASP A 111 -30.52 2.28 2.38
N SER A 112 -30.93 2.38 3.65
CA SER A 112 -30.07 2.92 4.73
C SER A 112 -28.84 2.04 4.96
N GLN A 113 -28.98 0.70 4.95
CA GLN A 113 -27.86 -0.23 5.05
C GLN A 113 -26.82 -0.01 3.95
N ILE A 114 -27.26 0.11 2.69
CA ILE A 114 -26.38 0.36 1.54
C ILE A 114 -25.66 1.69 1.71
N GLN A 115 -26.38 2.76 2.04
CA GLN A 115 -25.80 4.09 2.20
C GLN A 115 -24.79 4.17 3.35
N LYS A 116 -25.11 3.60 4.51
CA LYS A 116 -24.22 3.56 5.68
C LYS A 116 -22.99 2.71 5.42
N TRP A 117 -23.14 1.58 4.72
CA TRP A 117 -22.00 0.76 4.30
C TRP A 117 -21.05 1.52 3.37
N GLU A 118 -21.57 2.17 2.32
CA GLU A 118 -20.74 2.95 1.41
C GLU A 118 -20.09 4.15 2.11
N ALA A 119 -20.78 4.77 3.08
CA ALA A 119 -20.19 5.79 3.93
C ALA A 119 -19.00 5.25 4.77
N LEU A 120 -19.14 4.08 5.40
CA LEU A 120 -18.03 3.45 6.15
C LEU A 120 -16.85 3.09 5.24
N ARG A 121 -17.12 2.52 4.05
CA ARG A 121 -16.06 2.21 3.07
C ARG A 121 -15.30 3.45 2.63
N ARG A 122 -16.01 4.55 2.37
CA ARG A 122 -15.37 5.85 2.06
C ARG A 122 -14.57 6.37 3.25
N ALA A 123 -15.14 6.35 4.45
CA ALA A 123 -14.45 6.80 5.66
C ALA A 123 -13.15 6.02 5.92
N ALA A 124 -13.11 4.72 5.60
CA ALA A 124 -11.93 3.88 5.77
C ALA A 124 -10.68 4.40 5.04
N THR A 125 -10.85 5.15 3.94
CA THR A 125 -9.74 5.78 3.20
C THR A 125 -9.75 7.31 3.25
N GLN A 126 -10.89 7.94 3.54
CA GLN A 126 -11.03 9.41 3.59
C GLN A 126 -10.86 10.01 4.99
N THR A 127 -10.71 9.19 6.04
CA THR A 127 -10.34 9.66 7.37
C THR A 127 -8.82 9.59 7.54
N PRO A 128 -8.12 10.73 7.71
CA PRO A 128 -6.66 10.75 7.77
C PRO A 128 -6.15 10.02 9.01
N PHE A 129 -4.96 9.44 8.90
CA PHE A 129 -4.22 8.98 10.07
C PHE A 129 -3.34 10.11 10.60
N ALA A 130 -3.24 10.22 11.92
CA ALA A 130 -2.23 11.05 12.58
C ALA A 130 -0.91 10.27 12.55
N LEU A 131 -0.01 10.63 11.63
CA LEU A 131 1.17 9.82 11.32
C LEU A 131 2.19 9.75 12.48
N ASP A 132 2.07 10.67 13.44
CA ASP A 132 2.83 10.70 14.68
C ASP A 132 2.23 9.83 15.80
N GLN A 133 1.08 9.18 15.55
CA GLN A 133 0.33 8.39 16.53
C GLN A 133 0.03 6.99 16.00
N ALA A 134 0.60 5.98 16.67
CA ALA A 134 0.27 4.59 16.43
C ALA A 134 -1.07 4.23 17.10
N PRO A 135 -1.84 3.24 16.58
CA PRO A 135 -1.56 2.50 15.35
C PRO A 135 -2.01 3.24 14.09
N LEU A 136 -1.26 3.08 13.00
CA LEU A 136 -1.65 3.51 11.65
C LEU A 136 -2.47 2.41 10.93
N PHE A 137 -3.27 1.69 11.70
CA PHE A 137 -4.12 0.57 11.31
C PHE A 137 -5.45 0.64 12.08
N ARG A 138 -6.56 0.32 11.40
CA ARG A 138 -7.92 0.34 11.96
C ARG A 138 -8.66 -0.93 11.55
N LEU A 139 -9.48 -1.42 12.49
CA LEU A 139 -10.37 -2.55 12.27
C LEU A 139 -11.81 -2.15 12.56
N VAL A 140 -12.71 -2.44 11.62
CA VAL A 140 -14.14 -2.14 11.75
C VAL A 140 -14.95 -3.40 11.49
N TYR A 141 -15.77 -3.81 12.46
CA TYR A 141 -16.74 -4.89 12.32
C TYR A 141 -18.14 -4.31 12.15
N VAL A 142 -18.87 -4.82 11.15
CA VAL A 142 -20.20 -4.34 10.81
C VAL A 142 -21.17 -5.51 10.70
N GLN A 143 -22.26 -5.43 11.46
CA GLN A 143 -23.43 -6.27 11.23
C GLN A 143 -24.38 -5.52 10.29
N ILE A 144 -24.53 -6.00 9.06
CA ILE A 144 -25.44 -5.40 8.07
C ILE A 144 -26.86 -5.91 8.29
N SER A 145 -27.02 -7.21 8.52
CA SER A 145 -28.30 -7.86 8.82
C SER A 145 -28.10 -9.07 9.73
N GLN A 146 -29.15 -9.85 10.00
CA GLN A 146 -29.03 -11.09 10.79
C GLN A 146 -28.18 -12.19 10.12
N SER A 147 -27.92 -12.09 8.81
CA SER A 147 -27.16 -13.08 8.04
C SER A 147 -26.02 -12.48 7.24
N GLU A 148 -25.76 -11.18 7.38
CA GLU A 148 -24.73 -10.48 6.63
C GLU A 148 -23.85 -9.65 7.55
N TYR A 149 -22.56 -9.97 7.55
CA TYR A 149 -21.55 -9.36 8.37
C TYR A 149 -20.35 -8.98 7.51
N ARG A 150 -19.67 -7.90 7.87
CA ARG A 150 -18.54 -7.39 7.12
C ARG A 150 -17.43 -6.91 8.05
N LEU A 151 -16.20 -7.02 7.57
CA LEU A 151 -15.00 -6.51 8.23
C LEU A 151 -14.32 -5.52 7.28
N ILE A 152 -13.90 -4.36 7.79
CA ILE A 152 -13.03 -3.44 7.07
C ILE A 152 -11.71 -3.38 7.81
N LEU A 153 -10.62 -3.63 7.09
CA LEU A 153 -9.27 -3.34 7.54
C LEU A 153 -8.81 -2.13 6.76
N SER A 154 -8.28 -1.12 7.44
CA SER A 154 -7.60 -0.01 6.78
C SER A 154 -6.31 0.37 7.46
N ALA A 155 -5.35 0.85 6.68
CA ALA A 155 -4.04 1.23 7.16
C ALA A 155 -3.43 2.30 6.27
N HIS A 156 -2.48 3.06 6.83
CA HIS A 156 -1.67 3.95 6.03
C HIS A 156 -0.55 3.18 5.33
N HIS A 157 -0.29 3.45 4.05
CA HIS A 157 0.72 2.75 3.22
C HIS A 157 2.16 2.88 3.76
N LEU A 158 2.39 3.78 4.72
CA LEU A 158 3.65 3.85 5.49
C LEU A 158 3.91 2.64 6.38
N VAL A 159 2.90 1.83 6.70
CA VAL A 159 2.97 0.65 7.59
C VAL A 159 2.46 -0.64 6.94
N THR A 160 2.02 -0.57 5.67
CA THR A 160 1.44 -1.71 4.95
C THR A 160 1.73 -1.61 3.45
N ASP A 161 1.45 -2.68 2.73
CA ASP A 161 1.30 -2.71 1.28
C ASP A 161 0.26 -3.78 0.89
N GLY A 162 -0.01 -3.92 -0.41
CA GLY A 162 -0.98 -4.92 -0.90
C GLY A 162 -0.63 -6.37 -0.56
N TRP A 163 0.66 -6.73 -0.47
CA TRP A 163 1.09 -8.07 -0.03
C TRP A 163 0.82 -8.26 1.47
N SER A 164 1.16 -7.23 2.24
CA SER A 164 0.98 -7.17 3.69
C SER A 164 -0.48 -7.31 4.08
N MET A 165 -1.42 -6.74 3.32
CA MET A 165 -2.84 -6.93 3.56
C MET A 165 -3.26 -8.40 3.50
N ALA A 166 -2.68 -9.19 2.60
CA ALA A 166 -2.93 -10.63 2.55
C ALA A 166 -2.33 -11.38 3.75
N VAL A 167 -1.11 -11.00 4.17
CA VAL A 167 -0.46 -11.55 5.39
C VAL A 167 -1.29 -11.20 6.63
N ILE A 168 -1.66 -9.94 6.80
CA ILE A 168 -2.46 -9.42 7.91
C ILE A 168 -3.80 -10.14 7.99
N LEU A 169 -4.52 -10.28 6.87
CA LEU A 169 -5.80 -10.98 6.86
C LEU A 169 -5.64 -12.46 7.22
N THR A 170 -4.62 -13.13 6.69
CA THR A 170 -4.33 -14.53 6.98
C THR A 170 -3.99 -14.73 8.45
N ASP A 171 -3.16 -13.87 9.02
CA ASP A 171 -2.75 -13.95 10.41
C ASP A 171 -3.89 -13.55 11.35
N LEU A 172 -4.72 -12.55 11.01
CA LEU A 172 -5.93 -12.25 11.77
C LEU A 172 -6.87 -13.46 11.83
N ALA A 173 -7.08 -14.14 10.69
CA ALA A 173 -7.90 -15.34 10.63
C ALA A 173 -7.33 -16.49 11.48
N LYS A 174 -6.02 -16.73 11.43
CA LYS A 174 -5.34 -17.75 12.27
C LYS A 174 -5.38 -17.40 13.76
N ALA A 175 -5.11 -16.16 14.11
CA ALA A 175 -5.20 -15.68 15.48
C ALA A 175 -6.62 -15.83 16.03
N TYR A 176 -7.63 -15.57 15.20
CA TYR A 176 -9.03 -15.76 15.55
C TYR A 176 -9.40 -17.23 15.75
N SER A 177 -9.04 -18.11 14.80
CA SER A 177 -9.45 -19.51 14.82
C SER A 177 -8.66 -20.35 15.82
N GLU A 178 -7.34 -20.15 15.90
CA GLU A 178 -6.41 -20.96 16.69
C GLU A 178 -5.95 -20.29 18.00
N GLY A 179 -6.18 -18.98 18.16
CA GLY A 179 -5.75 -18.22 19.34
C GLY A 179 -4.24 -17.94 19.40
N LYS A 180 -3.48 -18.28 18.35
CA LYS A 180 -2.02 -18.16 18.29
C LYS A 180 -1.53 -17.66 16.95
N LEU A 181 -0.35 -17.04 16.96
CA LEU A 181 0.42 -16.68 15.78
C LEU A 181 1.87 -17.13 15.97
N VAL A 182 2.50 -17.53 14.88
CA VAL A 182 3.94 -17.75 14.88
C VAL A 182 4.63 -16.41 14.66
N PRO A 183 5.82 -16.18 15.27
CA PRO A 183 6.57 -14.93 15.12
C PRO A 183 6.71 -14.50 13.66
N ALA A 184 6.66 -13.20 13.40
CA ALA A 184 6.88 -12.60 12.09
C ALA A 184 8.20 -11.82 12.08
N PRO A 185 8.82 -11.63 10.89
CA PRO A 185 9.97 -10.74 10.77
C PRO A 185 9.63 -9.31 11.20
N SER A 186 10.56 -8.63 11.86
CA SER A 186 10.42 -7.24 12.28
C SER A 186 10.74 -6.28 11.13
N PHE A 187 9.82 -5.34 10.86
CA PHE A 187 10.07 -4.27 9.90
C PHE A 187 11.13 -3.29 10.41
N ALA A 188 11.15 -2.99 11.71
CA ALA A 188 12.18 -2.12 12.27
C ALA A 188 13.59 -2.70 12.09
N GLU A 189 13.74 -4.03 12.22
CA GLU A 189 15.01 -4.73 11.93
C GLU A 189 15.35 -4.71 10.45
N TYR A 190 14.36 -4.91 9.59
CA TYR A 190 14.52 -4.77 8.15
C TYR A 190 15.03 -3.37 7.78
N ALA A 191 14.41 -2.30 8.30
CA ALA A 191 14.79 -0.92 8.01
C ALA A 191 16.20 -0.58 8.52
N LEU A 192 16.57 -1.07 9.71
CA LEU A 192 17.94 -0.95 10.24
C LEU A 192 18.95 -1.68 9.37
N LYS A 193 18.61 -2.88 8.88
CA LYS A 193 19.47 -3.64 7.97
C LYS A 193 19.65 -2.92 6.63
N GLU A 194 18.56 -2.50 6.00
CA GLU A 194 18.56 -1.75 4.75
C GLU A 194 19.39 -0.46 4.87
N LYS A 195 19.28 0.25 6.00
CA LYS A 195 20.10 1.45 6.24
C LYS A 195 21.57 1.17 6.50
N ARG A 196 21.93 0.01 7.07
CA ARG A 196 23.35 -0.37 7.25
C ARG A 196 23.99 -0.82 5.95
N GLU A 197 23.22 -1.47 5.10
CA GLU A 197 23.66 -1.98 3.80
C GLU A 197 23.73 -0.89 2.73
N ILE A 198 24.08 0.37 3.11
CA ILE A 198 24.29 1.48 2.16
C ILE A 198 25.18 0.96 1.02
N HIS A 199 24.55 0.80 -0.13
CA HIS A 199 25.18 0.20 -1.29
C HIS A 199 26.27 1.15 -1.77
N HIS A 200 27.53 0.83 -1.47
CA HIS A 200 28.68 1.39 -2.20
C HIS A 200 28.66 0.99 -3.68
N ASP A 201 27.86 -0.04 -4.01
CA ASP A 201 27.52 -0.42 -5.36
C ASP A 201 26.51 0.59 -5.96
N THR A 202 27.01 1.42 -6.88
CA THR A 202 26.19 2.37 -7.63
C THR A 202 25.57 1.78 -8.88
N SER A 203 25.82 0.50 -9.21
CA SER A 203 25.42 -0.10 -10.49
C SER A 203 23.92 0.00 -10.75
N ALA A 204 23.08 -0.21 -9.74
CA ALA A 204 21.63 -0.05 -9.85
C ALA A 204 21.23 1.40 -10.15
N ARG A 205 21.82 2.36 -9.43
CA ARG A 205 21.59 3.80 -9.68
C ARG A 205 22.03 4.18 -11.09
N ASP A 206 23.23 3.77 -11.48
CA ASP A 206 23.83 4.11 -12.76
C ASP A 206 23.04 3.47 -13.92
N TYR A 207 22.53 2.23 -13.74
CA TYR A 207 21.60 1.60 -14.68
C TYR A 207 20.32 2.43 -14.88
N TRP A 208 19.65 2.84 -13.79
CA TRP A 208 18.43 3.62 -13.88
C TRP A 208 18.67 5.02 -14.44
N THR A 209 19.75 5.69 -14.05
CA THR A 209 20.14 6.99 -14.63
C THR A 209 20.40 6.86 -16.13
N GLN A 210 21.10 5.81 -16.56
CA GLN A 210 21.38 5.58 -17.97
C GLN A 210 20.09 5.26 -18.76
N LEU A 211 19.17 4.47 -18.19
CA LEU A 211 17.89 4.13 -18.84
C LEU A 211 17.01 5.36 -19.11
N PHE A 212 17.16 6.42 -18.30
CA PHE A 212 16.40 7.66 -18.41
C PHE A 212 17.26 8.88 -18.77
N ILE A 213 18.45 8.67 -19.33
CA ILE A 213 19.41 9.75 -19.64
C ILE A 213 18.84 10.77 -20.62
N ASP A 214 18.08 10.29 -21.61
CA ASP A 214 17.40 11.10 -22.63
C ASP A 214 16.07 11.69 -22.12
N GLY A 215 15.82 11.62 -20.81
CA GLY A 215 14.59 12.04 -20.16
C GLY A 215 13.56 10.92 -20.01
N GLY A 216 12.56 11.18 -19.16
CA GLY A 216 11.38 10.33 -19.01
C GLY A 216 10.32 10.63 -20.05
N THR A 217 9.56 9.62 -20.45
CA THR A 217 8.44 9.78 -21.38
C THR A 217 7.24 10.36 -20.63
N ILE A 218 6.95 11.64 -20.84
CA ILE A 218 5.68 12.20 -20.38
C ILE A 218 4.59 11.66 -21.30
N LEU A 219 3.67 10.88 -20.72
CA LEU A 219 2.56 10.33 -21.46
C LEU A 219 1.51 11.41 -21.76
N GLU A 220 1.31 11.67 -23.05
CA GLU A 220 0.33 12.63 -23.58
C GLU A 220 -1.05 11.97 -23.71
N MET A 221 -1.65 11.67 -22.55
CA MET A 221 -3.01 11.12 -22.51
C MET A 221 -4.00 12.12 -23.11
N PRO A 222 -4.90 11.69 -24.01
CA PRO A 222 -6.05 12.50 -24.41
C PRO A 222 -6.87 12.87 -23.18
N HIS A 223 -6.98 14.16 -22.88
CA HIS A 223 -7.74 14.67 -21.75
C HIS A 223 -8.47 15.95 -22.13
N VAL A 224 -9.56 16.23 -21.43
CA VAL A 224 -10.33 17.47 -21.57
C VAL A 224 -9.84 18.45 -20.50
N GLY A 225 -9.47 19.66 -20.92
CA GLY A 225 -8.98 20.72 -20.03
C GLY A 225 -7.46 20.77 -19.92
N GLN A 226 -6.95 21.70 -19.11
CA GLN A 226 -5.52 21.86 -18.88
C GLN A 226 -5.04 20.95 -17.75
N ARG A 227 -3.91 20.26 -17.96
CA ARG A 227 -3.22 19.55 -16.88
C ARG A 227 -2.78 20.55 -15.80
N PRO A 228 -3.17 20.36 -14.53
CA PRO A 228 -2.75 21.25 -13.45
C PRO A 228 -1.23 21.26 -13.28
N ALA A 229 -0.66 22.44 -12.95
CA ALA A 229 0.77 22.58 -12.67
C ALA A 229 1.21 21.87 -11.38
N VAL A 230 0.28 21.70 -10.43
CA VAL A 230 0.49 20.96 -9.18
C VAL A 230 -0.39 19.72 -9.24
N ARG A 231 0.22 18.55 -9.01
CA ARG A 231 -0.51 17.28 -8.97
C ARG A 231 -1.51 17.29 -7.81
N GLY A 232 -2.78 17.03 -8.13
CA GLY A 232 -3.80 16.70 -7.13
C GLY A 232 -3.91 15.19 -6.89
N PHE A 233 -4.68 14.81 -5.86
CA PHE A 233 -4.92 13.42 -5.46
C PHE A 233 -6.36 12.96 -5.68
N GLN A 234 -7.15 13.74 -6.43
CA GLN A 234 -8.50 13.34 -6.84
C GLN A 234 -8.42 12.13 -7.78
N SER A 235 -9.26 11.14 -7.53
CA SER A 235 -9.30 9.90 -8.31
C SER A 235 -10.72 9.39 -8.48
N LEU A 236 -10.91 8.61 -9.53
CA LEU A 236 -12.11 7.80 -9.76
C LEU A 236 -11.68 6.36 -9.93
N ARG A 237 -12.49 5.44 -9.41
CA ARG A 237 -12.27 4.00 -9.54
C ARG A 237 -13.32 3.41 -10.47
N ALA A 238 -12.86 2.66 -11.45
CA ALA A 238 -13.72 1.86 -12.33
C ALA A 238 -13.26 0.40 -12.25
N ASP A 239 -14.14 -0.46 -11.72
CA ASP A 239 -13.89 -1.90 -11.65
C ASP A 239 -14.55 -2.59 -12.85
N LYS A 240 -13.82 -3.51 -13.49
CA LYS A 240 -14.30 -4.33 -14.62
C LYS A 240 -13.86 -5.77 -14.45
N GLU A 241 -14.81 -6.68 -14.64
CA GLU A 241 -14.51 -8.11 -14.68
C GLU A 241 -13.99 -8.50 -16.07
N ILE A 242 -12.86 -9.22 -16.11
CA ILE A 242 -12.27 -9.73 -17.35
C ILE A 242 -12.87 -11.10 -17.63
N PRO A 243 -13.52 -11.33 -18.79
CA PRO A 243 -14.12 -12.62 -19.11
C PRO A 243 -13.12 -13.77 -19.04
N GLN A 244 -13.54 -14.90 -18.47
CA GLN A 244 -12.67 -16.08 -18.28
C GLN A 244 -12.03 -16.57 -19.59
N ALA A 245 -12.75 -16.48 -20.71
CA ALA A 245 -12.22 -16.83 -22.03
C ALA A 245 -11.00 -15.97 -22.42
N LEU A 246 -11.03 -14.66 -22.12
CA LEU A 246 -9.93 -13.75 -22.39
C LEU A 246 -8.73 -14.07 -21.48
N VAL A 247 -8.96 -14.34 -20.19
CA VAL A 247 -7.90 -14.77 -19.27
C VAL A 247 -7.21 -16.04 -19.77
N LYS A 248 -7.99 -17.02 -20.26
CA LYS A 248 -7.44 -18.25 -20.85
C LYS A 248 -6.57 -17.95 -22.06
N GLY A 249 -7.05 -17.12 -23.00
CA GLY A 249 -6.30 -16.72 -24.19
C GLY A 249 -4.97 -16.03 -23.85
N LEU A 250 -4.97 -15.12 -22.87
CA LEU A 250 -3.74 -14.45 -22.40
C LEU A 250 -2.73 -15.45 -21.80
N LYS A 251 -3.18 -16.47 -21.07
CA LYS A 251 -2.32 -17.55 -20.57
C LYS A 251 -1.75 -18.42 -21.70
N GLU A 252 -2.52 -18.66 -22.76
CA GLU A 252 -2.03 -19.37 -23.95
C GLU A 252 -0.96 -18.57 -24.70
N VAL A 253 -1.12 -17.25 -24.82
CA VAL A 253 -0.08 -16.34 -25.35
C VAL A 253 1.18 -16.41 -24.49
N SER A 254 1.02 -16.36 -23.16
CA SER A 254 2.15 -16.48 -22.22
C SER A 254 2.94 -17.77 -22.46
N ARG A 255 2.25 -18.91 -22.63
CA ARG A 255 2.88 -20.20 -22.96
C ARG A 255 3.56 -20.20 -24.33
N ARG A 256 2.90 -19.65 -25.36
CA ARG A 256 3.42 -19.60 -26.73
C ARG A 256 4.75 -18.84 -26.81
N TYR A 257 4.83 -17.71 -26.12
CA TYR A 257 6.02 -16.85 -26.11
C TYR A 257 6.98 -17.12 -24.94
N ARG A 258 6.73 -18.17 -24.14
CA ARG A 258 7.50 -18.51 -22.94
C ARG A 258 7.73 -17.30 -22.01
N SER A 259 6.70 -16.48 -21.87
CA SER A 259 6.71 -15.25 -21.08
C SER A 259 5.81 -15.39 -19.85
N SER A 260 6.02 -14.54 -18.86
CA SER A 260 5.15 -14.50 -17.68
C SER A 260 3.79 -13.89 -18.03
N TYR A 261 2.76 -14.27 -17.28
CA TYR A 261 1.42 -13.68 -17.43
C TYR A 261 1.44 -12.16 -17.17
N VAL A 262 2.30 -11.69 -16.27
CA VAL A 262 2.49 -10.26 -16.00
C VAL A 262 3.12 -9.53 -17.19
N ALA A 263 4.14 -10.11 -17.82
CA ALA A 263 4.79 -9.51 -18.99
C ALA A 263 3.84 -9.39 -20.19
N VAL A 264 2.95 -10.38 -20.40
CA VAL A 264 1.91 -10.30 -21.44
C VAL A 264 0.91 -9.18 -21.15
N GLN A 265 0.48 -9.01 -19.89
CA GLN A 265 -0.41 -7.91 -19.50
C GLN A 265 0.26 -6.55 -19.64
N LEU A 266 1.53 -6.44 -19.24
CA LEU A 266 2.31 -5.22 -19.37
C LEU A 266 2.47 -4.81 -20.83
N ALA A 267 2.79 -5.77 -21.71
CA ALA A 267 2.89 -5.53 -23.15
C ALA A 267 1.54 -5.07 -23.73
N ALA A 268 0.43 -5.73 -23.36
CA ALA A 268 -0.90 -5.32 -23.80
C ALA A 268 -1.27 -3.91 -23.32
N PHE A 269 -0.91 -3.56 -22.08
CA PHE A 269 -1.14 -2.24 -21.52
C PHE A 269 -0.27 -1.17 -22.20
N ALA A 270 1.01 -1.45 -22.44
CA ALA A 270 1.89 -0.55 -23.18
C ALA A 270 1.36 -0.28 -24.60
N VAL A 271 0.91 -1.31 -25.32
CA VAL A 271 0.30 -1.15 -26.65
C VAL A 271 -0.97 -0.30 -26.58
N LEU A 272 -1.80 -0.48 -25.54
CA LEU A 272 -2.97 0.37 -25.33
C LEU A 272 -2.55 1.85 -25.16
N LEU A 273 -1.59 2.13 -24.28
CA LEU A 273 -1.10 3.48 -24.04
C LEU A 273 -0.49 4.08 -25.31
N GLY A 274 0.35 3.33 -26.03
CA GLY A 274 0.94 3.78 -27.29
C GLY A 274 -0.10 4.11 -28.35
N ARG A 275 -1.19 3.35 -28.44
CA ARG A 275 -2.33 3.65 -29.34
C ARG A 275 -3.15 4.84 -28.90
N LEU A 276 -3.41 5.00 -27.60
CA LEU A 276 -4.20 6.13 -27.09
C LEU A 276 -3.44 7.45 -27.19
N CYS A 277 -2.14 7.42 -26.94
CA CYS A 277 -1.28 8.61 -26.90
C CYS A 277 -0.53 8.86 -28.21
N GLN A 278 -0.55 7.91 -29.14
CA GLN A 278 0.26 7.95 -30.37
C GLN A 278 1.76 8.11 -30.05
N GLN A 279 2.24 7.38 -29.04
CA GLN A 279 3.62 7.41 -28.56
C GLN A 279 4.24 6.02 -28.63
N GLU A 280 5.49 5.95 -29.09
CA GLU A 280 6.26 4.70 -29.19
C GLU A 280 7.04 4.40 -27.91
N ASP A 281 7.46 5.43 -27.17
CA ASP A 281 8.26 5.29 -25.96
C ASP A 281 7.36 5.47 -24.73
N ILE A 282 7.24 4.42 -23.93
CA ILE A 282 6.28 4.31 -22.83
C ILE A 282 7.00 3.87 -21.55
N ALA A 283 6.92 4.70 -20.51
CA ALA A 283 7.36 4.33 -19.16
C ALA A 283 6.15 3.99 -18.26
N ILE A 284 6.19 2.82 -17.63
CA ILE A 284 5.14 2.33 -16.73
C ILE A 284 5.76 2.05 -15.36
N GLY A 285 5.23 2.68 -14.32
CA GLY A 285 5.56 2.34 -12.94
C GLY A 285 4.89 1.02 -12.54
N MET A 286 5.67 0.09 -12.01
CA MET A 286 5.23 -1.22 -11.54
C MET A 286 5.63 -1.40 -10.08
N PRO A 287 4.65 -1.52 -9.16
CA PRO A 287 4.95 -1.92 -7.80
C PRO A 287 5.39 -3.39 -7.76
N SER A 288 6.31 -3.69 -6.86
CA SER A 288 6.86 -5.02 -6.62
C SER A 288 6.92 -5.27 -5.11
N ALA A 289 6.57 -6.49 -4.71
CA ALA A 289 6.67 -6.95 -3.34
C ALA A 289 8.14 -7.28 -3.02
N GLY A 290 8.78 -6.54 -2.12
CA GLY A 290 10.14 -6.81 -1.67
C GLY A 290 10.26 -8.09 -0.82
N GLN A 291 9.14 -8.62 -0.33
CA GLN A 291 9.08 -9.85 0.45
C GLN A 291 9.62 -11.05 -0.33
N SER A 292 9.19 -11.20 -1.59
CA SER A 292 9.57 -12.36 -2.42
C SER A 292 11.05 -12.37 -2.80
N SER A 293 11.67 -11.20 -3.01
CA SER A 293 13.10 -11.11 -3.34
C SER A 293 14.00 -11.30 -2.13
N SER A 294 13.52 -10.95 -0.93
CA SER A 294 14.25 -11.10 0.33
C SER A 294 13.99 -12.42 1.06
N GLY A 295 13.06 -13.25 0.56
CA GLY A 295 12.66 -14.51 1.21
C GLY A 295 11.88 -14.31 2.51
N GLN A 296 11.30 -13.12 2.72
CA GLN A 296 10.58 -12.74 3.93
C GLN A 296 9.08 -12.61 3.67
N ASP A 297 8.44 -13.71 3.24
CA ASP A 297 7.04 -13.71 2.77
C ASP A 297 6.02 -13.19 3.79
N ARG A 298 6.34 -13.22 5.08
CA ARG A 298 5.47 -12.73 6.18
C ARG A 298 5.88 -11.37 6.74
N LEU A 299 6.90 -10.72 6.16
CA LEU A 299 7.25 -9.34 6.54
C LEU A 299 6.15 -8.39 6.08
N VAL A 300 5.58 -7.66 7.03
CA VAL A 300 4.64 -6.58 6.76
C VAL A 300 5.44 -5.34 6.38
N LEU A 301 5.12 -4.80 5.19
CA LEU A 301 5.70 -3.66 4.49
C LEU A 301 7.08 -3.91 3.85
N THR A 302 7.15 -3.95 2.52
CA THR A 302 8.38 -3.76 1.72
C THR A 302 8.07 -3.30 0.28
N SER A 303 7.04 -2.48 0.09
CA SER A 303 6.66 -2.01 -1.25
C SER A 303 7.82 -1.30 -1.95
N ARG A 304 8.12 -1.71 -3.19
CA ARG A 304 9.12 -1.06 -4.05
C ARG A 304 8.51 -0.78 -5.41
N ASN A 305 8.74 0.41 -5.95
CA ASN A 305 8.34 0.74 -7.31
C ASN A 305 9.51 0.60 -8.28
N GLN A 306 9.25 0.05 -9.46
CA GLN A 306 10.21 -0.01 -10.55
C GLN A 306 9.59 0.59 -11.81
N ALA A 307 10.36 1.34 -12.59
CA ALA A 307 9.90 1.83 -13.87
C ALA A 307 10.26 0.82 -14.97
N VAL A 308 9.32 0.51 -15.85
CA VAL A 308 9.58 -0.27 -17.07
C VAL A 308 9.41 0.66 -18.27
N ARG A 309 10.51 0.91 -18.99
CA ARG A 309 10.51 1.68 -20.24
C ARG A 309 10.46 0.72 -21.43
N LEU A 310 9.52 0.95 -22.34
CA LEU A 310 9.23 0.11 -23.49
C LEU A 310 9.23 0.97 -24.75
N SER A 311 9.96 0.55 -25.77
CA SER A 311 9.88 1.12 -27.11
C SER A 311 9.03 0.21 -28.00
N LEU A 312 7.90 0.73 -28.46
CA LEU A 312 6.94 0.07 -29.33
C LEU A 312 7.30 0.33 -30.79
N ASN A 313 7.06 -0.65 -31.66
CA ASN A 313 7.24 -0.45 -33.10
C ASN A 313 6.04 0.34 -33.67
N ALA A 314 6.25 1.30 -34.57
CA ALA A 314 5.18 2.04 -35.25
C ALA A 314 4.07 1.13 -35.82
N SER A 315 4.44 -0.04 -36.35
CA SER A 315 3.50 -1.00 -36.95
C SER A 315 2.46 -1.59 -35.99
N ILE A 316 2.72 -1.58 -34.67
CA ILE A 316 1.77 -2.03 -33.65
C ILE A 316 0.88 -0.89 -33.10
N ILE A 317 1.12 0.34 -33.54
CA ILE A 317 0.38 1.57 -33.24
C ILE A 317 -0.31 2.08 -34.52
N PRO A 318 -1.32 1.37 -35.07
CA PRO A 318 -2.11 1.92 -36.16
C PRO A 318 -2.83 3.20 -35.72
N ALA A 319 -3.09 4.12 -36.66
CA ALA A 319 -3.81 5.36 -36.42
C ALA A 319 -5.14 5.09 -35.67
N CYS A 320 -5.40 5.94 -34.68
CA CYS A 320 -6.34 5.76 -33.56
C CYS A 320 -7.68 5.04 -33.84
N LEU A 321 -8.14 4.25 -32.86
CA LEU A 321 -9.49 3.65 -32.76
C LEU A 321 -10.59 4.65 -32.31
N MET A 322 -10.31 5.96 -32.38
CA MET A 322 -11.33 6.96 -32.05
C MET A 322 -12.44 6.85 -33.10
N PRO A 323 -13.71 6.65 -32.69
CA PRO A 323 -14.82 6.84 -33.61
C PRO A 323 -14.72 8.29 -34.11
N THR A 324 -14.63 8.47 -35.43
CA THR A 324 -15.02 9.75 -36.01
C THR A 324 -16.43 10.06 -35.51
N ALA A 325 -16.59 11.21 -34.88
CA ALA A 325 -17.86 11.69 -34.35
C ALA A 325 -19.00 11.65 -35.38
#